data_AF-A0A7L6BDU5-F1
#
_entry.id   AF-A0A7L6BDU5-F1
#
_cell.length_a   1.000
_cell.length_b   1.000
_cell.length_c   1.000
_cell.angle_alpha   90.00
_cell.angle_beta   90.00
_cell.angle_gamma   90.00
#
_symmetry.space_group_name_H-M   'P 1'
#
loop_
_entity.id
_entity.type
_entity.pdbx_description
1 polymer ?
#
loop_
_entity_poly.entity_id
_entity_poly.type
_entity_poly.pdbx_seq_one_letter_code
_entity_poly.pdbx_strand_id
1 'polypeptide(L)'
;MVDQELVSARRPRDVVDAAGAWIGDALAADGFGWLKAVRSVQRQAGALVQQIVLQPSSHNRADRLITISTHVSVRDPGLRQWRLANAGLVVPPSDGDVVCGHPLGYASGRANGYRYGDAQDGDGARLRGLLRQGPRSLS
;
A
#
# COMPACT_ATOMS: atom_id res chain seq x y z
N MET A 1 9.71 4.23 19.81
CA MET A 1 10.24 5.60 19.88
C MET A 1 10.02 6.21 18.50
N VAL A 2 9.19 7.25 18.39
CA VAL A 2 8.94 7.90 17.09
C VAL A 2 10.20 8.69 16.73
N ASP A 3 10.69 8.49 15.51
CA ASP A 3 11.92 9.10 15.03
C ASP A 3 11.81 10.64 15.03
N GLN A 4 12.82 11.34 15.57
CA GLN A 4 12.85 12.81 15.59
C GLN A 4 12.79 13.39 14.18
N GLU A 5 13.33 12.69 13.19
CA GLU A 5 13.27 13.11 11.79
C GLU A 5 11.82 13.19 11.28
N LEU A 6 10.99 12.21 11.62
CA LEU A 6 9.58 12.18 11.18
C LEU A 6 8.78 13.34 11.77
N VAL A 7 9.05 13.70 13.04
CA VAL A 7 8.37 14.79 13.75
C VAL A 7 8.75 16.17 13.20
N SER A 8 10.00 16.32 12.76
CA SER A 8 10.53 17.59 12.24
C SER A 8 10.25 17.81 10.75
N ALA A 9 9.92 16.75 9.99
CA ALA A 9 9.60 16.84 8.59
C ALA A 9 8.41 17.76 8.32
N ARG A 10 8.56 18.66 7.34
CA ARG A 10 7.50 19.61 6.93
C ARG A 10 7.10 19.47 5.48
N ARG A 11 8.05 19.13 4.60
CA ARG A 11 7.76 18.92 3.18
C ARG A 11 7.24 17.50 2.98
N PRO A 12 6.27 17.28 2.07
CA PRO A 12 5.75 15.94 1.78
C PRO A 12 6.83 14.90 1.46
N ARG A 13 7.87 15.31 0.74
CA ARG A 13 9.01 14.44 0.42
C ARG A 13 9.76 13.99 1.67
N ASP A 14 10.04 14.92 2.57
CA ASP A 14 10.79 14.64 3.80
C ASP A 14 10.00 13.67 4.70
N VAL A 15 8.68 13.83 4.77
CA VAL A 15 7.79 12.91 5.49
C VAL A 15 7.84 11.49 4.89
N VAL A 16 7.80 11.37 3.56
CA VAL A 16 7.89 10.06 2.87
C VAL A 16 9.26 9.43 3.09
N ASP A 17 10.32 10.21 3.01
CA ASP A 17 11.68 9.74 3.16
C ASP A 17 11.95 9.28 4.60
N ALA A 18 11.51 10.04 5.60
CA ALA A 18 11.62 9.67 7.01
C ALA A 18 10.72 8.46 7.36
N ALA A 19 9.51 8.37 6.80
CA ALA A 19 8.64 7.20 6.97
C ALA A 19 9.28 5.94 6.37
N GLY A 20 9.89 6.05 5.19
CA GLY A 20 10.60 4.96 4.54
C GLY A 20 11.81 4.47 5.34
N ALA A 21 12.63 5.41 5.84
CA ALA A 21 13.78 5.11 6.71
C ALA A 21 13.32 4.39 7.99
N TRP A 22 12.32 4.94 8.68
CA TRP A 22 11.78 4.34 9.89
C TRP A 22 11.25 2.91 9.70
N ILE A 23 10.54 2.63 8.59
CA ILE A 23 10.10 1.26 8.26
C ILE A 23 11.30 0.36 7.97
N GLY A 24 12.30 0.86 7.25
CA GLY A 24 13.54 0.13 6.97
C GLY A 24 14.25 -0.28 8.25
N ASP A 25 14.43 0.65 9.18
CA ASP A 25 15.08 0.40 10.48
C ASP A 25 14.29 -0.60 11.32
N ALA A 26 12.96 -0.49 11.34
CA ALA A 26 12.09 -1.42 12.06
C ALA A 26 12.18 -2.86 11.53
N LEU A 27 12.52 -3.03 10.24
CA LEU A 27 12.65 -4.33 9.56
C LEU A 27 14.12 -4.70 9.28
N ALA A 28 15.08 -3.97 9.85
CA ALA A 28 16.50 -4.18 9.57
C ALA A 28 16.96 -5.57 9.99
N ALA A 29 16.40 -6.12 11.08
CA ALA A 29 16.69 -7.49 11.54
C ALA A 29 16.32 -8.57 10.51
N ASP A 30 15.34 -8.29 9.63
CA ASP A 30 14.91 -9.17 8.55
C ASP A 30 15.68 -8.92 7.23
N GLY A 31 16.65 -8.00 7.25
CA GLY A 31 17.50 -7.63 6.12
C GLY A 31 16.92 -6.56 5.20
N PHE A 32 15.85 -5.86 5.61
CA PHE A 32 15.30 -4.76 4.84
C PHE A 32 16.10 -3.47 4.98
N GLY A 33 16.12 -2.67 3.91
CA GLY A 33 16.73 -1.34 3.90
C GLY A 33 15.93 -0.35 3.04
N TRP A 34 16.02 0.93 3.39
CA TRP A 34 15.35 2.01 2.68
C TRP A 34 16.12 2.48 1.44
N LEU A 35 15.48 2.43 0.27
CA LEU A 35 16.01 2.93 -1.00
C LEU A 35 15.27 4.19 -1.42
N LYS A 36 15.82 5.35 -1.04
CA LYS A 36 15.25 6.69 -1.27
C LYS A 36 14.91 6.98 -2.74
N ALA A 37 15.77 6.55 -3.67
CA ALA A 37 15.62 6.86 -5.09
C ALA A 37 14.33 6.29 -5.70
N VAL A 38 13.95 5.08 -5.28
CA VAL A 38 12.75 4.37 -5.76
C VAL A 38 11.62 4.37 -4.72
N ARG A 39 11.83 5.05 -3.59
CA ARG A 39 10.92 5.13 -2.44
C ARG A 39 10.40 3.76 -2.02
N SER A 40 11.34 2.85 -1.76
CA SER A 40 10.99 1.48 -1.41
C SER A 40 11.87 0.93 -0.29
N VAL A 41 11.26 0.22 0.66
CA VAL A 41 11.96 -0.61 1.64
C VAL A 41 12.10 -2.00 1.05
N GLN A 42 13.34 -2.49 0.90
CA GLN A 42 13.62 -3.70 0.13
C GLN A 42 14.59 -4.63 0.84
N ARG A 43 14.49 -5.92 0.56
CA ARG A 43 15.54 -6.90 0.82
C ARG A 43 15.71 -7.86 -0.35
N GLN A 44 16.91 -8.41 -0.46
CA GLN A 44 17.20 -9.54 -1.33
C GLN A 44 17.00 -10.85 -0.57
N ALA A 45 16.25 -11.80 -1.13
CA ALA A 45 16.04 -13.14 -0.61
C ALA A 45 16.33 -14.16 -1.71
N GLY A 46 17.59 -14.60 -1.82
CA GLY A 46 18.05 -15.42 -2.94
C GLY A 46 17.98 -14.64 -4.26
N ALA A 47 17.28 -15.15 -5.26
CA ALA A 47 17.04 -14.45 -6.53
C ALA A 47 15.91 -13.40 -6.44
N LEU A 48 15.10 -13.43 -5.37
CA LEU A 48 13.92 -12.60 -5.22
C LEU A 48 14.23 -11.27 -4.55
N VAL A 49 13.57 -10.21 -5.01
CA VAL A 49 13.50 -8.91 -4.34
C VAL A 49 12.15 -8.80 -3.65
N GLN A 50 12.14 -8.68 -2.33
CA GLN A 50 10.93 -8.38 -1.57
C GLN A 50 10.91 -6.90 -1.25
N GLN A 51 9.80 -6.22 -1.53
CA GLN A 51 9.74 -4.77 -1.41
C GLN A 51 8.40 -4.24 -0.89
N ILE A 52 8.48 -3.15 -0.15
CA ILE A 52 7.38 -2.28 0.26
C ILE A 52 7.59 -0.95 -0.46
N VAL A 53 6.70 -0.58 -1.36
CA VAL A 53 6.78 0.67 -2.13
C VAL A 53 5.90 1.72 -1.48
N LEU A 54 6.44 2.92 -1.26
CA LEU A 54 5.72 4.07 -0.74
C LEU A 54 5.36 5.00 -1.90
N GLN A 55 4.07 5.08 -2.22
CA GLN A 55 3.51 5.91 -3.28
C GLN A 55 2.83 7.14 -2.68
N PRO A 56 3.51 8.29 -2.60
CA PRO A 56 2.88 9.51 -2.10
C PRO A 56 1.83 10.02 -3.08
N SER A 57 0.73 10.56 -2.53
CA SER A 57 -0.27 11.26 -3.33
C SER A 57 0.32 12.51 -3.99
N SER A 58 -0.04 12.75 -5.25
CA SER A 58 0.28 14.00 -5.98
C SER A 58 -0.38 15.25 -5.36
N HIS A 59 -1.40 15.05 -4.51
CA HIS A 59 -2.13 16.10 -3.81
C HIS A 59 -1.47 16.50 -2.48
N ASN A 60 -0.40 15.83 -2.05
CA ASN A 60 0.27 16.17 -0.80
C ASN A 60 0.81 17.61 -0.82
N ARG A 61 0.62 18.34 0.27
CA ARG A 61 1.10 19.71 0.48
C ARG A 61 1.70 19.83 1.87
N ALA A 62 2.65 20.74 2.04
CA ALA A 62 3.16 21.09 3.36
C ALA A 62 2.02 21.57 4.27
N ASP A 63 2.15 21.31 5.57
CA ASP A 63 1.19 21.70 6.62
C ASP A 63 -0.23 21.16 6.43
N ARG A 64 -0.38 20.11 5.61
CA ARG A 64 -1.61 19.36 5.39
C ARG A 64 -1.38 17.88 5.69
N LEU A 65 -2.47 17.12 5.72
CA LEU A 65 -2.38 15.67 5.78
C LEU A 65 -1.53 15.15 4.59
N ILE A 66 -0.50 14.37 4.92
CA ILE A 66 0.33 13.69 3.93
C ILE A 66 -0.17 12.26 3.78
N THR A 67 -0.63 11.91 2.58
CA THR A 67 -1.15 10.57 2.27
C THR A 67 -0.12 9.77 1.49
N ILE A 68 0.11 8.53 1.93
CA ILE A 68 1.01 7.57 1.29
C ILE A 68 0.25 6.26 1.11
N SER A 69 0.16 5.79 -0.14
CA SER A 69 -0.31 4.43 -0.42
C SER A 69 0.87 3.46 -0.37
N THR A 70 0.68 2.30 0.24
CA THR A 70 1.73 1.29 0.38
C THR A 70 1.38 0.03 -0.40
N HIS A 71 2.36 -0.50 -1.12
CA HIS A 71 2.22 -1.71 -1.92
C HIS A 71 3.34 -2.68 -1.58
N VAL A 72 3.00 -3.94 -1.30
CA VAL A 72 3.97 -5.02 -1.12
C VAL A 72 4.10 -5.81 -2.41
N SER A 73 5.32 -6.14 -2.82
CA SER A 73 5.53 -7.03 -3.96
C SER A 73 6.79 -7.85 -3.85
N VAL A 74 6.78 -8.96 -4.60
CA VAL A 74 7.94 -9.81 -4.82
C VAL A 74 8.28 -9.73 -6.31
N ARG A 75 9.56 -9.47 -6.60
CA ARG A 75 10.10 -9.42 -7.95
C ARG A 75 11.19 -10.47 -8.13
N ASP A 76 11.31 -10.96 -9.35
CA ASP A 76 12.37 -11.86 -9.78
C ASP A 76 12.96 -11.31 -11.09
N PRO A 77 14.14 -10.67 -11.06
CA PRO A 77 14.77 -10.15 -12.27
C PRO A 77 14.98 -11.20 -13.37
N GLY A 78 15.15 -12.47 -13.01
CA GLY A 78 15.25 -13.59 -13.94
C GLY A 78 13.93 -13.90 -14.64
N LEU A 79 12.80 -13.67 -13.96
CA LEU A 79 11.46 -13.86 -14.53
C LEU A 79 11.22 -12.95 -15.74
N ARG A 80 11.72 -11.71 -15.71
CA ARG A 80 11.62 -10.82 -16.89
C ARG A 80 12.31 -11.43 -18.10
N GLN A 81 13.54 -11.95 -17.94
CA GLN A 81 14.27 -12.55 -19.04
C GLN A 81 13.56 -13.80 -19.57
N TRP A 82 13.04 -14.64 -18.66
CA TRP A 82 12.25 -15.81 -19.04
C TRP A 82 10.97 -15.42 -19.81
N ARG A 83 10.21 -14.41 -19.34
CA ARG A 83 8.98 -13.95 -20.01
C ARG A 83 9.25 -13.37 -21.40
N LEU A 84 10.36 -12.65 -21.56
CA LEU A 84 10.79 -12.13 -22.87
C LEU A 84 11.15 -13.28 -23.82
N ALA A 85 11.89 -14.28 -23.35
CA ALA A 85 12.26 -15.46 -24.15
C ALA A 85 11.05 -16.37 -24.49
N ASN A 86 9.97 -16.28 -23.72
CA ASN A 86 8.78 -17.12 -23.84
C ASN A 86 7.51 -16.28 -24.09
N ALA A 87 7.62 -15.23 -24.91
CA ALA A 87 6.53 -14.27 -25.15
C ALA A 87 5.20 -14.92 -25.61
N GLY A 88 5.25 -16.06 -26.29
CA GLY A 88 4.06 -16.82 -26.71
C GLY A 88 3.33 -17.58 -25.59
N LEU A 89 3.93 -17.69 -24.40
CA LEU A 89 3.38 -18.43 -23.24
C LEU A 89 2.88 -17.49 -22.12
N VAL A 90 2.98 -16.17 -22.30
CA VAL A 90 2.72 -15.20 -21.24
C VAL A 90 1.70 -14.15 -21.69
N VAL A 91 0.86 -13.71 -20.76
CA VAL A 91 -0.07 -12.60 -21.00
C VAL A 91 0.73 -11.29 -21.01
N PRO A 92 0.57 -10.42 -22.02
CA PRO A 92 1.20 -9.11 -22.04
C PRO A 92 0.80 -8.23 -20.83
N PRO A 93 1.68 -7.35 -20.34
CA PRO A 93 3.05 -7.14 -20.83
C PRO A 93 4.05 -8.18 -20.34
N SER A 94 4.93 -8.65 -21.23
CA SER A 94 5.93 -9.70 -20.95
C SER A 94 7.23 -9.17 -20.34
N ASP A 95 7.41 -7.86 -20.23
CA ASP A 95 8.65 -7.21 -19.77
C ASP A 95 8.70 -6.95 -18.26
N GLY A 96 7.70 -7.42 -17.51
CA GLY A 96 7.66 -7.32 -16.05
C GLY A 96 8.43 -8.43 -15.33
N ASP A 97 9.00 -8.11 -14.18
CA ASP A 97 9.65 -9.05 -13.25
C ASP A 97 8.82 -9.29 -11.97
N VAL A 98 7.62 -8.72 -11.87
CA VAL A 98 6.74 -8.92 -10.71
C VAL A 98 6.22 -10.36 -10.72
N VAL A 99 6.48 -11.06 -9.61
CA VAL A 99 5.95 -12.40 -9.32
C VAL A 99 4.55 -12.27 -8.76
N CYS A 100 4.41 -11.45 -7.70
CA CYS A 100 3.14 -11.13 -7.08
C CYS A 100 3.21 -9.77 -6.37
N GLY A 101 2.05 -9.18 -6.10
CA GLY A 101 1.97 -7.93 -5.36
C GLY A 101 0.56 -7.61 -4.91
N HIS A 102 0.46 -6.80 -3.87
CA HIS A 102 -0.83 -6.38 -3.32
C HIS A 102 -0.70 -5.05 -2.59
N PRO A 103 -1.72 -4.17 -2.60
CA PRO A 103 -1.71 -3.02 -1.73
C PRO A 103 -1.75 -3.49 -0.28
N LEU A 104 -0.85 -2.97 0.55
CA LEU A 104 -0.64 -3.44 1.92
C LEU A 104 -1.91 -3.30 2.77
N GLY A 105 -2.72 -2.27 2.50
CA GLY A 105 -4.02 -2.12 3.13
C GLY A 105 -4.86 -3.39 3.02
N TYR A 106 -5.09 -3.87 1.81
CA TYR A 106 -5.87 -5.10 1.59
C TYR A 106 -5.20 -6.33 2.20
N ALA A 107 -3.87 -6.44 2.14
CA ALA A 107 -3.14 -7.55 2.75
C ALA A 107 -3.28 -7.59 4.28
N SER A 108 -3.44 -6.43 4.91
CA SER A 108 -3.69 -6.28 6.35
C SER A 108 -5.18 -6.38 6.75
N GLY A 109 -6.07 -6.66 5.78
CA GLY A 109 -7.52 -6.64 6.00
C GLY A 109 -8.08 -5.23 6.24
N ARG A 110 -7.38 -4.17 5.80
CA ARG A 110 -7.80 -2.78 5.95
C ARG A 110 -7.68 -1.96 4.66
N ALA A 111 -8.78 -1.60 4.01
CA ALA A 111 -8.74 -0.74 2.82
C ALA A 111 -9.39 0.61 3.10
N ASN A 112 -8.71 1.73 2.78
CA ASN A 112 -9.24 3.09 2.92
C ASN A 112 -9.79 3.46 4.32
N GLY A 113 -9.24 2.86 5.39
CA GLY A 113 -9.74 3.04 6.76
C GLY A 113 -10.84 2.07 7.21
N TYR A 114 -11.30 1.18 6.33
CA TYR A 114 -12.32 0.16 6.60
C TYR A 114 -11.71 -1.23 6.80
N ARG A 115 -12.33 -2.08 7.62
CA ARG A 115 -11.88 -3.46 7.84
C ARG A 115 -12.57 -4.38 6.85
N TYR A 116 -11.82 -5.02 5.97
CA TYR A 116 -12.37 -5.95 4.99
C TYR A 116 -12.84 -7.22 5.71
N GLY A 117 -14.11 -7.59 5.56
CA GLY A 117 -14.69 -8.80 6.15
C GLY A 117 -15.45 -8.63 7.46
N ASP A 118 -15.67 -7.40 7.94
CA ASP A 118 -16.69 -7.15 8.97
C ASP A 118 -18.07 -7.05 8.27
N ALA A 119 -18.97 -7.98 8.57
CA ALA A 119 -20.32 -7.99 8.00
C ALA A 119 -21.13 -6.73 8.34
N GLN A 120 -20.67 -5.92 9.31
CA GLN A 120 -21.30 -4.66 9.69
C GLN A 120 -20.81 -3.44 8.88
N ASP A 121 -19.72 -3.56 8.12
CA ASP A 121 -19.08 -2.43 7.41
C ASP A 121 -19.75 -2.09 6.05
N GLY A 122 -20.90 -2.70 5.74
CA GLY A 122 -21.69 -2.42 4.54
C GLY A 122 -22.99 -1.63 4.76
N ASP A 123 -23.46 -1.43 5.99
CA ASP A 123 -24.85 -1.00 6.22
C ASP A 123 -25.04 0.17 7.21
N GLY A 124 -24.06 1.08 7.25
CA GLY A 124 -24.13 2.29 8.07
C GLY A 124 -25.11 3.38 7.59
N ALA A 125 -25.76 3.22 6.43
CA ALA A 125 -26.55 4.32 5.83
C ALA A 125 -27.88 3.93 5.16
N ARG A 126 -28.38 2.68 5.24
CA ARG A 126 -29.69 2.33 4.63
C ARG A 126 -30.79 1.79 5.54
N LEU A 127 -30.53 1.51 6.82
CA LEU A 127 -31.55 1.01 7.75
C LEU A 127 -32.06 1.99 8.82
N ARG A 128 -31.84 3.31 8.67
CA ARG A 128 -32.56 4.32 9.49
C ARG A 128 -33.70 5.04 8.76
N GLY A 129 -33.90 4.76 7.46
CA GLY A 129 -34.99 5.33 6.67
C GLY A 129 -36.27 4.48 6.61
N LEU A 130 -36.18 3.17 6.89
CA LEU A 130 -37.28 2.23 6.66
C LEU A 130 -38.16 1.93 7.90
N LEU A 131 -37.85 2.49 9.07
CA LEU A 131 -38.67 2.34 10.29
C LEU A 131 -39.37 3.64 10.71
N ARG A 132 -39.52 4.61 9.80
CA ARG A 132 -40.30 5.85 10.02
C ARG A 132 -41.43 6.07 9.02
N GLN A 133 -42.01 5.01 8.45
CA GLN A 133 -43.35 5.12 7.86
C GLN A 133 -44.35 4.52 8.84
N GLY A 134 -44.92 5.39 9.68
CA GLY A 134 -46.09 5.05 10.48
C GLY A 134 -47.29 4.71 9.58
N PRO A 135 -48.31 4.05 10.12
CA PRO A 135 -49.46 3.61 9.35
C PRO A 135 -50.16 4.81 8.71
N ARG A 136 -50.30 4.80 7.38
CA ARG A 136 -51.23 5.70 6.69
C ARG A 136 -52.64 5.29 7.07
N SER A 137 -53.32 6.13 7.83
CA SER A 137 -54.77 6.08 8.01
C SER A 137 -55.44 6.23 6.63
N LEU A 138 -56.20 5.21 6.23
CA LEU A 138 -57.14 5.31 5.12
C LEU A 138 -58.43 5.96 5.65
N SER A 139 -58.78 7.10 5.06
CA SER A 139 -60.09 7.74 5.13
C SER A 139 -60.59 7.95 3.71
#